data_AF-A0A2W5R7V5-F1
#
_entry.id   AF-A0A2W5R7V5-F1
#
_cell.length_a   1.000
_cell.length_b   1.000
_cell.length_c   1.000
_cell.angle_alpha   90.00
_cell.angle_beta   90.00
_cell.angle_gamma   90.00
#
_symmetry.space_group_name_H-M   'P 1'
#
loop_
_entity.id
_entity.type
_entity.pdbx_description
1 polymer ?
#
loop_
_entity_poly.entity_id
_entity_poly.type
_entity_poly.pdbx_seq_one_letter_code
_entity_poly.pdbx_strand_id
1 'polypeptide(L)'
;MKPFVKAVAALVLTMVASSSIQAAGKPALADALVGRAWIETTPPSGLPGVMLIFLPGGTLLMDSCWETYALRKWTRTAPDAVAWDEDGARITATVVSVSASQLSLRIKAGKDSVEHRYSAAKVPYVCPDMKR
;
A
#
# COMPACT_ATOMS: atom_id res chain seq x y z
N MET A 1 64.25 49.87 7.40
CA MET A 1 63.96 49.75 8.86
C MET A 1 62.45 49.79 9.07
N LYS A 2 61.94 48.79 9.78
CA LYS A 2 60.61 48.61 10.39
C LYS A 2 59.38 48.33 9.52
N PRO A 3 58.45 47.48 10.05
CA PRO A 3 57.55 46.64 9.26
C PRO A 3 56.08 47.05 9.42
N PHE A 4 55.20 46.68 8.48
CA PHE A 4 53.76 46.76 8.73
C PHE A 4 53.04 45.48 8.29
N VAL A 5 52.82 44.66 9.33
CA VAL A 5 51.67 43.81 9.64
C VAL A 5 50.88 43.20 8.47
N LYS A 6 51.01 41.87 8.35
CA LYS A 6 50.11 40.99 7.60
C LYS A 6 48.73 40.95 8.28
N ALA A 7 47.66 41.28 7.56
CA ALA A 7 46.30 40.93 7.95
C ALA A 7 45.89 39.68 7.16
N VAL A 8 45.77 38.54 7.85
CA VAL A 8 45.17 37.31 7.30
C VAL A 8 43.68 37.41 7.60
N ALA A 9 42.87 37.65 6.57
CA ALA A 9 41.42 37.54 6.67
C ALA A 9 41.02 36.06 6.60
N ALA A 10 40.50 35.52 7.70
CA ALA A 10 39.89 34.19 7.72
C ALA A 10 38.53 34.26 7.03
N LEU A 11 38.42 33.65 5.84
CA LEU A 11 37.17 33.51 5.11
C LEU A 11 36.41 32.30 5.65
N VAL A 12 35.36 32.53 6.44
CA VAL A 12 34.44 31.47 6.89
C VAL A 12 33.51 31.14 5.73
N LEU A 13 33.72 29.99 5.10
CA LEU A 13 32.86 29.49 4.03
C LEU A 13 31.65 28.77 4.66
N THR A 14 30.52 29.46 4.78
CA THR A 14 29.24 28.86 5.17
C THR A 14 28.75 27.93 4.07
N MET A 15 28.81 26.61 4.30
CA MET A 15 28.15 25.63 3.44
C MET A 15 26.63 25.81 3.54
N VAL A 16 26.02 26.28 2.45
CA VAL A 16 24.57 26.27 2.29
C VAL A 16 24.17 24.85 1.92
N ALA A 17 23.48 24.15 2.82
CA ALA A 17 22.87 22.87 2.51
C ALA A 17 21.73 23.10 1.50
N SER A 18 21.90 22.59 0.28
CA SER A 18 20.84 22.55 -0.73
C SER A 18 19.74 21.60 -0.28
N SER A 19 18.71 22.14 0.38
CA SER A 19 17.46 21.41 0.59
C SER A 19 16.77 21.27 -0.76
N SER A 20 16.84 20.07 -1.34
CA SER A 20 16.03 19.68 -2.48
C SER A 20 14.55 19.81 -2.09
N ILE A 21 13.89 20.89 -2.49
CA ILE A 21 12.43 20.98 -2.40
C ILE A 21 11.88 19.93 -3.35
N GLN A 22 11.43 18.81 -2.77
CA GLN A 22 10.80 17.74 -3.50
C GLN A 22 9.50 18.31 -4.08
N ALA A 23 9.47 18.49 -5.41
CA ALA A 23 8.27 18.93 -6.10
C ALA A 23 7.13 17.98 -5.70
N ALA A 24 6.08 18.52 -5.08
CA ALA A 24 4.84 17.80 -4.87
C ALA A 24 4.36 17.34 -6.24
N GLY A 25 4.55 16.05 -6.53
CA GLY A 25 4.10 15.45 -7.77
C GLY A 25 2.60 15.74 -7.94
N LYS A 26 2.20 15.99 -9.19
CA LYS A 26 0.79 16.00 -9.62
C LYS A 26 0.04 14.90 -8.87
N PRO A 27 -1.14 15.13 -8.25
CA PRO A 27 -1.86 14.08 -7.55
C PRO A 27 -1.97 12.91 -8.52
N ALA A 28 -1.26 11.82 -8.21
CA ALA A 28 -1.43 10.60 -8.97
C ALA A 28 -2.92 10.30 -8.92
N LEU A 29 -3.53 10.09 -10.08
CA LEU A 29 -4.93 9.68 -10.15
C LEU A 29 -5.10 8.53 -9.13
N ALA A 30 -5.90 8.75 -8.10
CA ALA A 30 -5.97 7.81 -7.00
C ALA A 30 -6.38 6.45 -7.55
N ASP A 31 -5.60 5.41 -7.23
CA ASP A 31 -5.88 4.05 -7.69
C ASP A 31 -7.29 3.64 -7.25
N ALA A 32 -8.08 3.04 -8.14
CA ALA A 32 -9.46 2.68 -7.87
C ALA A 32 -9.61 1.69 -6.70
N LEU A 33 -8.55 0.94 -6.36
CA LEU A 33 -8.53 0.05 -5.20
C LEU A 33 -8.41 0.80 -3.87
N VAL A 34 -7.85 2.02 -3.88
CA VAL A 34 -7.51 2.78 -2.68
C VAL A 34 -8.75 3.45 -2.09
N GLY A 35 -8.75 3.60 -0.76
CA GLY A 35 -9.76 4.35 -0.02
C GLY A 35 -11.00 3.54 0.36
N ARG A 36 -10.94 2.22 0.29
CA ARG A 36 -12.02 1.31 0.71
C ARG A 36 -11.46 0.13 1.49
N ALA A 37 -12.26 -0.37 2.43
CA ALA A 37 -12.08 -1.71 2.99
C ALA A 37 -12.86 -2.70 2.15
N TRP A 38 -12.17 -3.66 1.54
CA TRP A 38 -12.75 -4.68 0.68
C TRP A 38 -12.91 -5.97 1.46
N ILE A 39 -14.13 -6.45 1.67
CA ILE A 39 -14.43 -7.69 2.39
C ILE A 39 -14.76 -8.77 1.37
N GLU A 40 -14.05 -9.88 1.42
CA GLU A 40 -14.32 -11.03 0.57
C GLU A 40 -15.70 -11.61 0.86
N THR A 41 -16.52 -11.77 -0.19
CA THR A 41 -17.94 -12.16 -0.06
C THR A 41 -18.18 -13.65 -0.27
N THR A 42 -17.22 -14.36 -0.86
CA THR A 42 -17.34 -15.79 -1.18
C THR A 42 -16.09 -16.57 -0.75
N PRO A 43 -15.68 -16.52 0.53
CA PRO A 43 -14.53 -17.26 1.00
C PRO A 43 -14.80 -18.77 0.94
N PRO A 44 -13.89 -19.59 0.38
CA PRO A 44 -14.09 -21.04 0.25
C PRO A 44 -14.28 -21.77 1.58
N SER A 45 -13.75 -21.20 2.67
CA SER A 45 -13.72 -21.80 3.99
C SER A 45 -15.07 -21.70 4.75
N GLY A 46 -16.03 -20.90 4.25
CA GLY A 46 -17.27 -20.59 4.97
C GLY A 46 -17.07 -19.70 6.22
N LEU A 47 -15.83 -19.27 6.46
CA LEU A 47 -15.43 -18.34 7.50
C LEU A 47 -15.66 -16.90 7.00
N PRO A 48 -15.74 -15.87 7.86
CA PRO A 48 -15.69 -14.48 7.40
C PRO A 48 -14.47 -14.26 6.49
N GLY A 49 -14.70 -13.61 5.35
CA GLY A 49 -13.68 -13.44 4.32
C GLY A 49 -12.58 -12.46 4.71
N VAL A 50 -11.48 -12.49 3.96
CA VAL A 50 -10.36 -11.56 4.14
C VAL A 50 -10.81 -10.13 3.85
N MET A 51 -10.33 -9.20 4.67
CA MET A 51 -10.37 -7.76 4.45
C MET A 51 -9.07 -7.29 3.79
N LEU A 52 -9.19 -6.52 2.71
CA LEU A 52 -8.08 -5.82 2.07
C LEU A 52 -8.29 -4.31 2.11
N ILE A 53 -7.28 -3.56 2.55
CA ILE A 53 -7.27 -2.08 2.48
C ILE A 53 -5.99 -1.64 1.76
N PHE A 54 -6.15 -1.21 0.52
CA PHE A 54 -5.09 -0.59 -0.26
C PHE A 54 -4.95 0.86 0.18
N LEU A 55 -3.84 1.20 0.84
CA LEU A 55 -3.55 2.55 1.29
C LEU A 55 -2.77 3.34 0.22
N PRO A 56 -2.92 4.68 0.18
CA PRO A 56 -2.00 5.53 -0.57
C PRO A 56 -0.54 5.26 -0.13
N GLY A 57 0.40 5.32 -1.07
CA GLY A 57 1.82 5.08 -0.78
C GLY A 57 2.26 3.61 -0.80
N GLY A 58 1.37 2.67 -1.12
CA GLY A 58 1.76 1.28 -1.39
C GLY A 58 1.76 0.35 -0.18
N THR A 59 1.07 0.72 0.90
CA THR A 59 0.80 -0.20 2.03
C THR A 59 -0.53 -0.92 1.82
N LEU A 60 -0.55 -2.23 2.01
CA LEU A 60 -1.73 -3.08 1.98
C LEU A 60 -1.93 -3.61 3.39
N LEU A 61 -3.05 -3.25 4.01
CA LEU A 61 -3.51 -3.91 5.23
C LEU A 61 -4.37 -5.09 4.83
N MET A 62 -4.01 -6.26 5.33
CA MET A 62 -4.76 -7.50 5.20
C MET A 62 -5.19 -7.93 6.59
N ASP A 63 -6.42 -8.37 6.74
CA ASP A 63 -6.92 -8.88 8.01
C ASP A 63 -8.05 -9.88 7.75
N SER A 64 -8.39 -10.70 8.74
CA SER A 64 -9.61 -11.52 8.70
C SER A 64 -10.19 -11.58 10.10
N CYS A 65 -11.42 -12.07 10.26
CA CYS A 65 -12.03 -12.06 11.59
C CYS A 65 -11.33 -12.95 12.62
N TRP A 66 -10.45 -13.86 12.17
CA TRP A 66 -9.79 -14.84 13.02
C TRP A 66 -8.27 -14.86 12.88
N GLU A 67 -7.70 -13.98 12.06
CA GLU A 67 -6.26 -13.81 11.91
C GLU A 67 -5.85 -12.44 12.45
N THR A 68 -4.56 -12.27 12.73
CA THR A 68 -4.02 -10.95 13.05
C THR A 68 -3.79 -10.17 11.77
N TYR A 69 -3.98 -8.86 11.81
CA TYR A 69 -3.66 -8.01 10.67
C TYR A 69 -2.20 -8.16 10.22
N ALA A 70 -1.98 -8.03 8.91
CA ALA A 70 -0.67 -7.96 8.28
C ALA A 70 -0.54 -6.68 7.46
N LEU A 71 0.63 -6.05 7.51
CA LEU A 71 0.99 -4.92 6.66
C LEU A 71 1.98 -5.39 5.60
N ARG A 72 1.56 -5.33 4.34
CA ARG A 72 2.38 -5.72 3.18
C ARG A 72 2.64 -4.51 2.29
N LYS A 73 3.70 -4.59 1.49
CA LYS A 73 3.92 -3.64 0.41
C LYS A 73 3.20 -4.12 -0.84
N TRP A 74 2.36 -3.26 -1.43
CA TRP A 74 1.74 -3.53 -2.72
C TRP A 74 2.17 -2.49 -3.75
N THR A 75 2.13 -2.90 -5.01
CA THR A 75 2.41 -2.02 -6.16
C THR A 75 1.46 -2.36 -7.29
N ARG A 76 1.01 -1.33 -8.02
CA ARG A 76 0.40 -1.51 -9.34
C ARG A 76 1.49 -1.75 -10.38
N THR A 77 1.49 -2.92 -11.01
CA THR A 77 2.50 -3.34 -11.99
C THR A 77 2.02 -3.12 -13.43
N ALA A 78 0.71 -3.04 -13.66
CA ALA A 78 0.09 -2.67 -14.94
C ALA A 78 -1.29 -2.02 -14.68
N PRO A 79 -1.98 -1.45 -15.69
CA PRO A 79 -3.30 -0.83 -15.50
C PRO A 79 -4.33 -1.73 -14.82
N ASP A 80 -4.25 -3.04 -15.02
CA ASP A 80 -5.12 -4.08 -14.47
C ASP A 80 -4.37 -5.10 -13.61
N ALA A 81 -3.12 -4.83 -13.21
CA ALA A 81 -2.32 -5.79 -12.44
C ALA A 81 -1.70 -5.15 -11.19
N VAL A 82 -1.80 -5.86 -10.06
CA VAL A 82 -1.18 -5.50 -8.80
C VAL A 82 -0.37 -6.67 -8.25
N ALA A 83 0.57 -6.39 -7.37
CA ALA A 83 1.36 -7.41 -6.71
C ALA A 83 1.78 -6.97 -5.30
N TRP A 84 1.87 -7.93 -4.38
CA TRP A 84 2.33 -7.76 -3.01
C TRP A 84 3.16 -8.97 -2.59
N ASP A 85 3.87 -8.85 -1.47
CA ASP A 85 4.61 -9.96 -0.88
C ASP A 85 3.87 -10.48 0.35
N GLU A 86 3.72 -11.80 0.45
CA GLU A 86 3.03 -12.50 1.53
C GLU A 86 3.89 -13.69 1.96
N ASP A 87 4.33 -13.69 3.21
CA ASP A 87 5.16 -14.75 3.82
C ASP A 87 6.36 -15.22 2.97
N GLY A 88 7.03 -14.25 2.32
CA GLY A 88 8.20 -14.49 1.48
C GLY A 88 7.88 -14.91 0.04
N ALA A 89 6.60 -15.04 -0.31
CA ALA A 89 6.15 -15.30 -1.66
C ALA A 89 5.62 -14.02 -2.34
N ARG A 90 5.93 -13.86 -3.63
CA ARG A 90 5.37 -12.80 -4.46
C ARG A 90 3.98 -13.21 -4.93
N ILE A 91 2.96 -12.48 -4.49
CA ILE A 91 1.58 -12.64 -4.95
C ILE A 91 1.32 -11.65 -6.08
N THR A 92 0.64 -12.11 -7.13
CA THR A 92 0.21 -11.27 -8.26
C THR A 92 -1.29 -11.39 -8.43
N ALA A 93 -1.96 -10.30 -8.76
CA ALA A 93 -3.38 -10.32 -9.04
C ALA A 93 -3.74 -9.47 -10.24
N THR A 94 -4.64 -9.99 -11.08
CA THR A 94 -5.32 -9.22 -12.12
C THR A 94 -6.61 -8.64 -11.55
N VAL A 95 -6.82 -7.34 -11.73
CA VAL A 95 -8.07 -6.65 -11.41
C VAL A 95 -9.07 -6.95 -12.53
N VAL A 96 -9.90 -7.97 -12.31
CA VAL A 96 -10.93 -8.39 -13.28
C VAL A 96 -12.00 -7.32 -13.41
N SER A 97 -12.40 -6.72 -12.29
CA SER A 97 -13.31 -5.58 -12.25
C SER A 97 -13.18 -4.81 -10.95
N VAL A 98 -13.41 -3.49 -11.01
CA VAL A 98 -13.49 -2.62 -9.83
C VAL A 98 -14.58 -1.56 -10.06
N SER A 99 -15.41 -1.35 -9.05
CA SER A 99 -16.43 -0.31 -9.02
C SER A 99 -16.41 0.39 -7.66
N ALA A 100 -17.38 1.26 -7.39
CA ALA A 100 -17.50 1.91 -6.08
C ALA A 100 -17.80 0.91 -4.94
N SER A 101 -18.38 -0.25 -5.24
CA SER A 101 -18.92 -1.20 -4.25
C SER A 101 -18.46 -2.64 -4.42
N GLN A 102 -17.84 -2.99 -5.55
CA GLN A 102 -17.42 -4.36 -5.86
C GLN A 102 -16.00 -4.38 -6.41
N LEU A 103 -15.29 -5.45 -6.10
CA LEU A 103 -13.95 -5.73 -6.61
C LEU A 103 -13.84 -7.23 -6.91
N SER A 104 -13.35 -7.58 -8.09
CA SER A 104 -12.95 -8.95 -8.41
C SER A 104 -11.46 -8.98 -8.73
N LEU A 105 -10.73 -9.84 -8.01
CA LEU A 105 -9.31 -10.08 -8.20
C LEU A 105 -9.10 -11.52 -8.63
N ARG A 106 -8.39 -11.74 -9.74
CA ARG A 106 -7.82 -13.05 -10.03
C ARG A 106 -6.43 -13.12 -9.45
N ILE A 107 -6.31 -13.76 -8.29
CA ILE A 107 -5.06 -13.89 -7.53
C ILE A 107 -4.32 -15.12 -8.04
N LYS A 108 -3.00 -14.98 -8.20
CA LYS A 108 -2.09 -16.07 -8.52
C LYS A 108 -1.04 -16.18 -7.42
N ALA A 109 -1.03 -17.35 -6.78
CA ALA A 109 -0.08 -17.74 -5.75
C ALA A 109 0.63 -19.03 -6.22
N GLY A 110 1.90 -18.93 -6.59
CA GLY A 110 2.61 -20.06 -7.20
C GLY A 110 1.97 -20.52 -8.51
N LYS A 111 1.48 -21.76 -8.54
CA LYS A 111 0.80 -22.37 -9.71
C LYS A 111 -0.71 -22.16 -9.71
N ASP A 112 -1.29 -21.83 -8.55
CA ASP A 112 -2.73 -21.70 -8.40
C ASP A 112 -3.20 -20.33 -8.84
N SER A 113 -4.36 -20.29 -9.48
CA SER A 113 -5.03 -19.05 -9.84
C SER A 113 -6.51 -19.14 -9.49
N VAL A 114 -6.95 -18.25 -8.61
CA VAL A 114 -8.31 -18.24 -8.06
C VAL A 114 -8.88 -16.83 -8.18
N GLU A 115 -10.14 -16.74 -8.57
CA GLU A 115 -10.86 -15.47 -8.56
C GLU A 115 -11.55 -15.25 -7.22
N HIS A 116 -11.21 -14.15 -6.56
CA HIS A 116 -11.78 -13.71 -5.30
C HIS A 116 -12.68 -12.49 -5.55
N ARG A 117 -13.83 -12.47 -4.88
CA ARG A 117 -14.81 -11.39 -4.99
C ARG A 117 -14.96 -10.68 -3.67
N TYR A 118 -14.93 -9.36 -3.73
CA TYR A 118 -15.00 -8.48 -2.58
C TYR A 118 -16.10 -7.44 -2.75
N SER A 119 -16.65 -7.03 -1.62
CA SER A 119 -17.55 -5.89 -1.51
C SER A 119 -16.91 -4.80 -0.67
N ALA A 120 -17.23 -3.53 -0.96
CA ALA A 120 -16.85 -2.46 -0.06
C ALA A 120 -17.60 -2.63 1.28
N ALA A 121 -16.86 -2.57 2.39
CA ALA A 121 -17.41 -2.73 3.74
C ALA A 121 -18.47 -1.66 4.02
N LYS A 122 -19.57 -2.07 4.67
CA LYS A 122 -20.57 -1.16 5.22
C LYS A 122 -20.13 -0.73 6.61
N VAL A 123 -20.34 0.53 6.97
CA VAL A 123 -20.06 1.02 8.33
C VAL A 123 -21.39 1.10 9.12
N PRO A 124 -21.46 0.51 10.33
CA PRO A 124 -20.40 -0.25 11.01
C PRO A 124 -20.23 -1.67 10.43
N TYR A 125 -18.99 -2.16 10.44
CA TYR A 125 -18.65 -3.57 10.24
C TYR A 125 -17.90 -4.05 11.48
N VAL A 126 -18.36 -5.15 12.06
CA VAL A 126 -17.72 -5.79 13.21
C VAL A 126 -17.64 -7.28 12.92
N CYS A 127 -16.46 -7.85 13.09
CA CYS A 127 -16.26 -9.27 12.96
C CYS A 127 -17.09 -10.03 14.02
N PRO A 128 -17.70 -11.17 13.66
CA PRO A 128 -18.36 -12.00 14.65
C PRO A 128 -17.34 -12.54 15.66
N ASP A 129 -17.74 -12.59 16.93
CA ASP A 129 -16.92 -13.21 17.96
C ASP A 129 -16.68 -14.70 17.64
N MET A 130 -15.45 -15.17 17.86
CA MET A 130 -15.18 -16.60 17.90
C MET A 130 -16.05 -17.24 18.97
N LYS A 131 -16.78 -18.30 18.58
CA LYS A 131 -17.38 -19.20 19.55
C LYS A 131 -16.24 -19.77 20.40
N ARG A 132 -16.33 -19.59 21.71
CA ARG A 132 -15.43 -20.23 22.68
C ARG A 132 -15.83 -21.69 22.87
#